data_AF-A0A973SMK4-F1
#
_entry.id   AF-A0A973SMK4-F1
#
_cell.length_a   1.000
_cell.length_b   1.000
_cell.length_c   1.000
_cell.angle_alpha   90.00
_cell.angle_beta   90.00
_cell.angle_gamma   90.00
#
_symmetry.space_group_name_H-M   'P 1'
#
loop_
_entity.id
_entity.type
_entity.pdbx_description
1 polymer ?
#
loop_
_entity_poly.entity_id
_entity_poly.type
_entity_poly.pdbx_seq_one_letter_code
_entity_poly.pdbx_strand_id
1 'polypeptide(L)'
;MSLRRRFAVLSSVAALGLGAVALTPGAALASPSGCTTQQGSNWASSLCTSGTGKHMVVVRAQHYTGPILITGPCVNIGQTSYTTVNWPITYVGSAGC
;
A
#
# COMPACT_ATOMS: atom_id res chain seq x y z
N MET A 1 62.80 -39.10 18.91
CA MET A 1 62.52 -39.07 17.45
C MET A 1 61.67 -40.28 17.08
N SER A 2 60.84 -40.16 16.03
CA SER A 2 59.89 -41.14 15.45
C SER A 2 58.51 -41.17 16.14
N LEU A 3 57.42 -40.54 15.65
CA LEU A 3 56.86 -40.26 14.31
C LEU A 3 55.96 -41.37 13.73
N ARG A 4 54.84 -41.66 14.40
CA ARG A 4 53.65 -42.28 13.76
C ARG A 4 52.38 -41.61 14.31
N ARG A 5 52.06 -40.42 13.81
CA ARG A 5 51.15 -40.19 12.68
C ARG A 5 49.69 -40.57 13.00
N ARG A 6 48.90 -39.50 13.06
CA ARG A 6 47.66 -39.30 12.28
C ARG A 6 46.45 -40.13 12.68
N PHE A 7 45.69 -39.60 13.64
CA PHE A 7 44.25 -39.45 13.52
C PHE A 7 43.95 -38.07 14.15
N ALA A 8 43.80 -36.98 13.37
CA ALA A 8 42.58 -36.61 12.66
C ALA A 8 41.37 -36.87 13.59
N VAL A 9 40.69 -35.86 14.10
CA VAL A 9 39.61 -35.19 13.36
C VAL A 9 39.00 -34.13 14.30
N LEU A 10 38.89 -32.91 13.78
CA LEU A 10 37.79 -31.93 13.92
C LEU A 10 36.94 -31.90 15.20
N SER A 11 36.89 -30.74 15.85
CA SER A 11 35.63 -30.07 16.27
C SER A 11 35.97 -28.67 16.80
N SER A 12 36.10 -27.68 15.91
CA SER A 12 35.00 -26.82 15.44
C SER A 12 34.55 -25.82 16.50
N VAL A 13 35.11 -24.62 16.36
CA VAL A 13 34.71 -23.36 16.98
C VAL A 13 33.22 -23.12 16.70
N ALA A 14 32.35 -23.32 17.69
CA ALA A 14 30.99 -22.80 17.65
C ALA A 14 30.98 -21.37 18.20
N ALA A 15 31.56 -20.45 17.42
CA ALA A 15 31.42 -19.03 17.64
C ALA A 15 29.98 -18.60 17.32
N LEU A 16 29.35 -17.95 18.31
CA LEU A 16 28.51 -16.76 18.15
C LEU A 16 27.67 -16.72 16.87
N GLY A 17 26.51 -17.36 16.91
CA GLY A 17 25.46 -17.20 15.92
C GLY A 17 24.12 -17.02 16.61
N LEU A 18 23.96 -15.97 17.42
CA LEU A 18 22.63 -15.43 17.73
C LEU A 18 22.11 -14.88 16.41
N GLY A 19 21.51 -15.79 15.63
CA GLY A 19 20.94 -15.52 14.33
C GLY A 19 20.00 -14.34 14.44
N ALA A 20 20.26 -13.35 13.59
CA ALA A 20 19.35 -12.25 13.35
C ALA A 20 17.94 -12.81 13.26
N VAL A 21 17.11 -12.47 14.25
CA VAL A 21 15.66 -12.55 14.07
C VAL A 21 15.41 -11.65 12.88
N ALA A 22 15.15 -12.26 11.74
CA ALA A 22 14.65 -11.57 10.57
C ALA A 22 13.37 -10.89 11.06
N LEU A 23 13.49 -9.61 11.40
CA LEU A 23 12.40 -8.67 11.43
C LEU A 23 11.85 -8.72 10.02
N THR A 24 10.91 -9.63 9.79
CA THR A 24 10.04 -9.58 8.64
C THR A 24 9.37 -8.21 8.80
N PRO A 25 9.64 -7.22 7.93
CA PRO A 25 8.82 -6.03 7.97
C PRO A 25 7.41 -6.53 7.69
N GLY A 26 6.59 -6.67 8.73
CA GLY A 26 5.17 -6.95 8.57
C GLY A 26 4.68 -5.96 7.54
N ALA A 27 3.99 -6.45 6.50
CA ALA A 27 3.57 -5.63 5.37
C ALA A 27 3.00 -4.33 5.92
N ALA A 28 3.79 -3.26 5.88
CA ALA A 28 3.33 -1.95 6.26
C ALA A 28 2.30 -1.65 5.19
N LEU A 29 1.03 -1.88 5.52
CA LEU A 29 -0.10 -1.56 4.68
C LEU A 29 0.04 -0.07 4.40
N ALA A 30 0.61 0.22 3.22
CA ALA A 30 0.85 1.55 2.76
C ALA A 30 -0.52 2.15 2.43
N SER A 31 -1.19 2.65 3.46
CA SER A 31 -2.55 3.14 3.39
C SER A 31 -2.50 4.65 3.23
N PRO A 32 -3.17 5.20 2.20
CA PRO A 32 -3.41 6.63 2.10
C PRO A 32 -4.10 7.15 3.36
N SER A 33 -3.64 8.28 3.87
CA SER A 33 -4.25 8.96 5.03
C SER A 33 -4.36 10.45 4.78
N GLY A 34 -5.09 11.16 5.65
CA GLY A 34 -5.31 12.61 5.47
C GLY A 34 -6.02 12.92 4.15
N CYS A 35 -6.94 12.04 3.74
CA CYS A 35 -7.66 12.17 2.47
C CYS A 35 -8.82 13.14 2.62
N THR A 36 -8.86 14.12 1.73
CA THR A 36 -9.99 15.04 1.55
C THR A 36 -10.64 14.78 0.21
N THR A 37 -11.94 15.01 0.13
CA THR A 37 -12.71 14.85 -1.09
C THR A 37 -13.49 16.11 -1.38
N GLN A 38 -13.58 16.46 -2.65
CA GLN A 38 -14.40 17.57 -3.13
C GLN A 38 -15.34 17.04 -4.21
N GLN A 39 -16.52 17.62 -4.29
CA GLN A 39 -17.48 17.26 -5.34
C GLN A 39 -18.19 18.50 -5.85
N GLY A 40 -18.43 18.52 -7.16
CA GLY A 40 -19.36 19.44 -7.81
C GLY A 40 -20.55 18.67 -8.38
N SER A 41 -21.37 19.33 -9.20
CA SER A 41 -22.58 18.73 -9.76
C SER A 41 -22.32 17.54 -10.69
N ASN A 42 -21.15 17.50 -11.33
CA ASN A 42 -20.80 16.50 -12.35
C ASN A 42 -19.33 16.04 -12.25
N TRP A 43 -18.69 16.25 -11.11
CA TRP A 43 -17.29 15.86 -10.93
C TRP A 43 -16.99 15.60 -9.46
N ALA A 44 -15.95 14.80 -9.21
CA ALA A 44 -15.42 14.57 -7.89
C ALA A 44 -13.89 14.50 -7.94
N SER A 45 -13.26 14.91 -6.85
CA SER A 45 -11.83 14.78 -6.65
C SER A 45 -11.49 14.29 -5.25
N SER A 46 -10.31 13.69 -5.12
CA SER A 46 -9.72 13.37 -3.82
C SER A 46 -8.24 13.78 -3.78
N LEU A 47 -7.79 14.19 -2.61
CA LEU A 47 -6.38 14.46 -2.31
C LEU A 47 -6.04 13.84 -0.96
N CYS A 48 -5.12 12.88 -0.94
CA CYS A 48 -4.49 12.41 0.29
C CYS A 48 -3.13 13.09 0.47
N THR A 49 -2.92 13.75 1.61
CA THR A 49 -1.67 14.48 1.90
C THR A 49 -0.68 13.69 2.75
N SER A 50 -1.08 12.54 3.28
CA SER A 50 -0.24 11.70 4.14
C SER A 50 -0.43 10.20 3.86
N GLY A 51 0.40 9.38 4.50
CA GLY A 51 0.44 7.93 4.26
C GLY A 51 1.42 7.57 3.15
N THR A 52 1.30 6.35 2.66
CA THR A 52 2.17 5.79 1.62
C THR A 52 1.32 5.09 0.56
N GLY A 53 1.90 4.82 -0.61
CA GLY A 53 1.19 4.17 -1.73
C GLY A 53 0.52 5.16 -2.69
N LYS A 54 -0.56 4.72 -3.32
CA LYS A 54 -1.37 5.53 -4.23
C LYS A 54 -2.82 5.55 -3.76
N HIS A 55 -3.57 6.51 -4.28
CA HIS A 55 -4.99 6.67 -4.01
C HIS A 55 -5.74 7.07 -5.27
N MET A 56 -7.05 6.83 -5.24
CA MET A 56 -7.99 7.28 -6.25
C MET A 56 -9.26 7.82 -5.60
N VAL A 57 -9.94 8.73 -6.30
CA VAL A 57 -11.29 9.13 -5.95
C VAL A 57 -12.25 8.01 -6.32
N VAL A 58 -13.18 7.71 -5.43
CA VAL A 58 -14.23 6.71 -5.64
C VAL A 58 -15.57 7.40 -5.45
N VAL A 59 -16.42 7.31 -6.46
CA VAL A 59 -17.73 7.94 -6.49
C VAL A 59 -18.80 6.87 -6.64
N ARG A 60 -19.82 6.91 -5.79
CA ARG A 60 -21.06 6.17 -6.01
C ARG A 60 -22.09 7.12 -6.61
N ALA A 61 -22.60 6.79 -7.79
CA ALA A 61 -23.61 7.58 -8.47
C ALA A 61 -24.88 6.74 -8.73
N GLN A 62 -26.02 7.41 -8.91
CA GLN A 62 -27.30 6.77 -9.19
C GLN A 62 -27.55 6.76 -10.70
N HIS A 63 -27.38 5.61 -11.34
CA HIS A 63 -27.81 5.36 -12.72
C HIS A 63 -29.29 5.02 -12.76
N TYR A 64 -29.94 5.15 -13.92
CA TYR A 64 -31.34 4.73 -14.09
C TYR A 64 -31.55 3.22 -13.86
N THR A 65 -30.50 2.41 -14.03
CA THR A 65 -30.53 0.97 -13.76
C THR A 65 -30.10 0.58 -12.33
N GLY A 66 -29.68 1.53 -11.49
CA GLY A 66 -29.19 1.26 -10.13
C GLY A 66 -27.91 2.03 -9.75
N PRO A 67 -27.34 1.76 -8.56
CA PRO A 67 -26.11 2.40 -8.12
C PRO A 67 -24.91 1.90 -8.93
N ILE A 68 -24.06 2.82 -9.36
CA ILE A 68 -22.80 2.54 -10.06
C ILE A 68 -21.62 3.11 -9.30
N LEU A 69 -20.44 2.51 -9.50
CA LEU A 69 -19.17 2.99 -8.95
C LEU A 69 -18.33 3.57 -10.08
N ILE A 70 -17.86 4.80 -9.91
CA ILE A 70 -16.97 5.48 -10.84
C ILE A 70 -15.69 5.79 -10.08
N THR A 71 -14.55 5.40 -10.65
CA THR A 71 -13.24 5.64 -10.05
C THR A 71 -12.45 6.63 -10.90
N GLY A 72 -11.66 7.48 -10.24
CA GLY A 72 -10.66 8.31 -10.90
C GLY A 72 -9.34 7.56 -11.16
N PRO A 73 -8.32 8.27 -11.69
CA PRO A 73 -7.00 7.70 -11.87
C PRO A 73 -6.32 7.41 -10.52
N CYS A 74 -5.55 6.32 -10.49
CA CYS A 74 -4.71 5.97 -9.35
C CYS A 74 -3.43 6.83 -9.36
N VAL A 75 -3.29 7.72 -8.38
CA VAL A 75 -2.21 8.72 -8.30
C VAL A 75 -1.48 8.64 -6.96
N ASN A 76 -0.23 9.11 -6.92
CA ASN A 76 0.56 9.06 -5.67
C ASN A 76 -0.03 9.99 -4.59
N ILE A 77 0.29 9.72 -3.33
CA ILE A 77 0.02 10.66 -2.22
C ILE A 77 0.59 12.04 -2.57
N GLY A 78 -0.17 13.09 -2.28
CA GLY A 78 0.15 14.48 -2.62
C GLY A 78 -0.33 14.93 -4.01
N GLN A 79 -0.89 14.02 -4.81
CA GLN A 79 -1.51 14.37 -6.11
C GLN A 79 -3.04 14.33 -6.01
N THR A 80 -3.74 15.06 -6.88
CA THR A 80 -5.20 15.02 -6.91
C THR A 80 -5.68 13.96 -7.90
N SER A 81 -6.52 13.03 -7.44
CA SER A 81 -7.31 12.15 -8.31
C SER A 81 -8.62 12.83 -8.67
N TYR A 82 -9.01 12.82 -9.95
CA TYR A 82 -10.18 13.53 -10.45
C TYR A 82 -10.98 12.64 -11.40
N THR A 83 -12.31 12.71 -11.32
CA THR A 83 -13.21 12.04 -12.27
C THR A 83 -14.45 12.86 -12.58
N THR A 84 -14.94 12.73 -13.81
CA THR A 84 -16.20 13.33 -14.26
C THR A 84 -17.33 12.33 -14.09
N VAL A 85 -18.49 12.79 -13.63
CA VAL A 85 -19.63 11.96 -13.29
C VAL A 85 -20.87 12.52 -13.97
N ASN A 86 -21.48 11.74 -14.84
CA ASN A 86 -22.65 12.14 -15.63
C ASN A 86 -23.99 11.82 -14.93
N TRP A 87 -23.94 11.30 -13.71
CA TRP A 87 -25.09 10.79 -12.96
C TRP A 87 -25.15 11.44 -11.57
N PRO A 88 -26.34 11.54 -10.94
CA PRO A 88 -26.45 12.10 -9.59
C PRO A 88 -25.50 11.41 -8.60
N ILE A 89 -24.61 12.19 -8.00
CA ILE A 89 -23.64 11.70 -7.02
C ILE A 89 -24.36 11.42 -5.70
N THR A 90 -24.17 10.23 -5.17
CA THR A 90 -24.73 9.82 -3.87
C THR A 90 -23.68 9.74 -2.77
N TYR A 91 -22.43 9.48 -3.14
CA TYR A 91 -21.30 9.42 -2.21
C TYR A 91 -19.98 9.65 -2.95
N VAL A 92 -19.04 10.33 -2.29
CA VAL A 92 -17.65 10.49 -2.73
C VAL A 92 -16.73 10.11 -1.58
N GLY A 93 -15.72 9.32 -1.92
CA GLY A 93 -14.66 8.91 -1.00
C GLY A 93 -13.31 8.84 -1.70
N SER A 94 -12.30 8.48 -0.93
CA SER A 94 -10.98 8.12 -1.45
C SER A 94 -10.63 6.71 -1.01
N ALA A 95 -9.95 5.97 -1.88
CA ALA A 95 -9.50 4.61 -1.60
C ALA A 95 -8.06 4.41 -2.08
N GLY A 96 -7.36 3.47 -1.43
CA GLY A 96 -6.05 3.02 -1.87
C GLY A 96 -6.11 2.21 -3.16
N CYS A 97 -5.03 2.31 -3.92
CA CYS A 97 -4.73 1.61 -5.15
C CYS A 97 -3.19 1.54 -5.30
#